data_AF-A0A2U3JVC6-F1
#
_entry.id   AF-A0A2U3JVC6-F1
#
_cell.length_a   1.000
_cell.length_b   1.000
_cell.length_c   1.000
_cell.angle_alpha   90.00
_cell.angle_beta   90.00
_cell.angle_gamma   90.00
#
_symmetry.space_group_name_H-M   'P 1'
#
loop_
_entity.id
_entity.type
_entity.pdbx_description
1 polymer ?
#
loop_
_entity_poly.entity_id
_entity_poly.type
_entity_poly.pdbx_seq_one_letter_code
_entity_poly.pdbx_strand_id
1 'polypeptide(L)' 'MKLMEGFDSNYRYILVAARRARQLQSGAPPVVDTNSRKPCRIAQDEIRAGKVKWEIPETRTAAEQAAETLDKALSQE' A
#
# COMPACT_ATOMS: atom_id res chain seq x y z
N MET A 1 -22.36 -9.42 1.02
CA MET A 1 -21.46 -8.25 1.19
C MET A 1 -21.03 -7.80 -0.19
N LYS A 2 -21.20 -6.52 -0.55
CA LYS A 2 -20.82 -6.02 -1.88
C LYS A 2 -19.30 -5.87 -1.96
N LEU A 3 -18.70 -6.32 -3.07
CA LEU A 3 -17.27 -6.16 -3.33
C LEU A 3 -16.96 -4.68 -3.61
N MET A 4 -15.85 -4.17 -3.06
CA MET A 4 -15.38 -2.83 -3.39
C MET A 4 -14.77 -2.82 -4.79
N GLU A 5 -15.13 -1.83 -5.59
CA GLU A 5 -14.63 -1.66 -6.96
C GLU A 5 -13.11 -1.50 -6.96
N GLY A 6 -12.42 -2.20 -7.86
CA GLY A 6 -10.96 -2.21 -7.94
C GLY A 6 -10.25 -3.19 -6.99
N PHE A 7 -11.00 -4.00 -6.24
CA PHE A 7 -10.45 -5.08 -5.42
C PHE A 7 -11.02 -6.44 -5.84
N ASP A 8 -10.19 -7.47 -5.75
CA ASP A 8 -10.57 -8.86 -5.97
C ASP A 8 -11.31 -9.47 -4.77
N SER A 9 -11.04 -8.95 -3.57
CA SER A 9 -11.57 -9.46 -2.31
C SER A 9 -11.74 -8.34 -1.28
N ASN A 10 -12.78 -8.44 -0.44
CA ASN A 10 -12.99 -7.53 0.68
C ASN A 10 -11.84 -7.60 1.71
N TYR A 11 -11.18 -8.76 1.84
CA TYR A 11 -10.01 -8.92 2.70
C TYR A 11 -8.85 -8.04 2.22
N ARG A 12 -8.63 -7.97 0.90
CA ARG A 12 -7.59 -7.14 0.28
C ARG A 12 -7.83 -5.67 0.57
N TYR A 13 -9.07 -5.22 0.40
CA TYR A 13 -9.48 -3.86 0.72
C TYR A 13 -9.17 -3.51 2.18
N ILE A 14 -9.50 -4.40 3.14
CA ILE A 14 -9.21 -4.18 4.56
C ILE A 14 -7.70 -4.08 4.80
N LEU A 15 -6.89 -4.96 4.21
CA LEU A 15 -5.43 -4.95 4.38
C LEU A 15 -4.79 -3.66 3.83
N VAL A 16 -5.21 -3.23 2.64
CA VAL A 16 -4.72 -1.99 2.00
C VAL A 16 -5.14 -0.77 2.83
N ALA A 17 -6.40 -0.69 3.24
CA ALA A 17 -6.90 0.39 4.09
C ALA A 17 -6.17 0.44 5.44
N ALA A 18 -5.91 -0.71 6.08
CA ALA A 18 -5.18 -0.78 7.33
C ALA A 18 -3.72 -0.35 7.17
N ARG A 19 -3.05 -0.78 6.09
CA ARG A 19 -1.68 -0.35 5.78
C ARG A 19 -1.59 1.15 5.56
N ARG A 20 -2.54 1.73 4.81
CA ARG A 20 -2.60 3.18 4.59
C ARG A 20 -2.91 3.94 5.88
N ALA A 21 -3.82 3.45 6.70
CA ALA A 21 -4.13 4.04 8.00
C ALA A 21 -2.90 4.08 8.94
N ARG A 22 -2.01 3.08 8.86
CA ARG A 22 -0.72 3.10 9.59
C ARG A 22 0.21 4.19 9.08
N GLN A 23 0.31 4.39 7.76
CA GLN A 23 1.12 5.49 7.21
C GLN A 23 0.64 6.86 7.69
N LEU A 24 -0.69 7.07 7.70
CA LEU A 24 -1.29 8.29 8.24
C LEU A 24 -0.99 8.48 9.73
N GLN A 25 -1.01 7.41 10.51
CA GLN A 25 -0.60 7.44 11.93
C GLN A 25 0.88 7.75 12.11
N SER A 26 1.73 7.30 11.19
CA SER A 26 3.17 7.64 11.16
C SER A 26 3.46 9.07 10.67
N GLY A 27 2.43 9.89 10.41
CA GLY A 27 2.58 11.29 10.00
C GLY A 27 2.58 11.52 8.49
N ALA A 28 2.27 10.50 7.68
CA ALA A 28 2.09 10.72 6.24
C ALA A 28 0.90 11.67 5.98
N PRO A 29 1.01 12.61 5.04
CA PRO A 29 -0.08 13.53 4.74
C PRO A 29 -1.27 12.80 4.08
N PRO A 30 -2.50 13.23 4.39
CA PRO A 30 -3.69 12.77 3.67
C PRO A 30 -3.71 13.32 2.24
N VAL A 31 -4.15 12.51 1.27
CA VAL A 31 -4.22 12.88 -0.14
C VAL A 31 -5.63 13.30 -0.59
N VAL A 32 -6.62 13.15 0.30
CA VAL A 32 -8.01 13.60 0.11
C VAL A 32 -8.38 14.56 1.22
N ASP A 33 -9.13 15.60 0.86
CA ASP A 33 -9.73 16.50 1.83
C ASP A 33 -10.94 15.80 2.48
N THR A 34 -10.89 15.63 3.81
CA THR A 34 -11.90 14.89 4.56
C THR A 34 -12.12 15.52 5.91
N ASN A 35 -13.39 15.61 6.30
CA ASN A 35 -13.79 16.14 7.61
C ASN A 35 -13.44 15.18 8.75
N SER A 36 -13.03 13.94 8.45
CA SER A 36 -12.73 12.95 9.47
C SER A 36 -11.28 13.02 9.93
N ARG A 37 -11.08 13.00 11.25
CA ARG A 37 -9.75 12.91 11.89
C ARG A 37 -9.29 11.46 12.14
N LYS A 38 -10.14 10.47 11.85
CA LYS A 38 -9.83 9.06 12.13
C LYS A 38 -8.99 8.48 10.96
N PRO A 39 -7.75 8.01 11.19
CA PRO A 39 -6.87 7.54 10.11
C PRO A 39 -7.49 6.44 9.24
N CYS A 40 -8.24 5.52 9.83
CA CYS A 40 -8.94 4.47 9.08
C CYS A 40 -10.03 5.03 8.16
N ARG A 41 -10.72 6.11 8.57
CA ARG A 41 -11.76 6.74 7.75
C ARG A 41 -11.15 7.48 6.57
N ILE A 42 -10.08 8.23 6.83
CA ILE A 42 -9.29 8.92 5.81
C ILE A 42 -8.78 7.91 4.77
N ALA A 43 -8.17 6.81 5.20
CA ALA A 43 -7.67 5.77 4.29
C ALA A 43 -8.77 5.16 3.40
N GLN A 44 -9.97 4.94 3.95
CA GLN A 44 -11.11 4.45 3.16
C GLN A 44 -11.59 5.48 2.13
N ASP A 45 -11.60 6.76 2.49
CA ASP A 45 -12.02 7.84 1.60
C ASP A 45 -10.98 8.06 0.49
N GLU A 46 -9.69 7.95 0.79
CA GLU A 46 -8.61 7.99 -0.19
C GLU A 46 -8.66 6.83 -1.20
N ILE A 47 -8.96 5.62 -0.72
CA ILE A 47 -9.15 4.44 -1.58
C ILE A 47 -10.40 4.61 -2.45
N ARG A 48 -11.51 5.08 -1.89
CA ARG A 48 -12.76 5.33 -2.65
C ARG A 48 -12.58 6.42 -3.70
N ALA A 49 -11.75 7.43 -3.41
CA ALA A 49 -11.38 8.47 -4.37
C ALA A 49 -10.36 7.99 -5.43
N GLY A 50 -9.88 6.73 -5.36
CA GLY A 50 -8.91 6.18 -6.29
C GLY A 50 -7.51 6.80 -6.20
N LYS A 51 -7.22 7.56 -5.14
CA LYS A 51 -5.93 8.25 -4.95
C LYS A 51 -4.86 7.34 -4.34
N VAL A 52 -5.26 6.24 -3.71
CA VAL A 52 -4.36 5.23 -3.15
C VAL A 52 -4.45 3.96 -3.99
N LYS A 53 -3.35 3.66 -4.68
CA LYS A 53 -3.19 2.44 -5.47
C LYS A 53 -2.45 1.37 -4.65
N TRP A 54 -2.65 0.11 -5.02
CA TRP A 54 -1.98 -1.02 -4.40
C TRP A 54 -1.51 -1.98 -5.48
N GLU A 55 -0.39 -2.63 -5.23
CA GLU A 55 0.23 -3.60 -6.14
C GLU A 55 0.63 -4.83 -5.34
N ILE A 56 0.57 -5.99 -5.98
CA ILE A 56 1.18 -7.21 -5.44
C ILE A 56 2.63 -7.15 -5.88
N PRO A 57 3.59 -7.00 -4.96
CA PRO A 57 4.98 -7.21 -5.36
C PRO A 57 5.09 -8.65 -5.87
N GLU A 58 5.65 -8.85 -7.05
CA GLU A 58 6.04 -10.19 -7.47
C GLU A 58 6.98 -10.72 -6.39
N THR A 59 6.67 -11.91 -5.87
CA THR A 59 7.44 -12.55 -4.80
C THR A 59 8.84 -12.85 -5.34
N ARG A 60 9.74 -11.86 -5.27
CA ARG A 60 11.17 -12.12 -5.38
C ARG A 60 11.55 -12.85 -4.11
N THR A 61 12.01 -14.07 -4.26
CA THR A 61 12.60 -14.82 -3.16
C THR A 61 13.70 -13.99 -2.53
N ALA A 62 13.91 -14.12 -1.22
CA ALA A 62 15.01 -13.43 -0.54
C ALA A 62 16.37 -13.75 -1.19
N ALA A 63 16.50 -14.92 -1.82
CA ALA A 63 17.65 -15.33 -2.62
C ALA A 63 17.83 -14.46 -3.89
N GLU A 64 16.76 -14.17 -4.63
CA GLU A 64 16.80 -13.29 -5.81
C GLU A 64 17.12 -11.85 -5.43
N GLN A 65 16.58 -11.35 -4.31
CA GLN A 65 16.92 -10.01 -3.81
C GLN A 65 18.39 -9.92 -3.37
N ALA A 66 18.90 -10.95 -2.70
CA ALA A 66 20.31 -11.01 -2.29
C ALA A 66 21.25 -11.12 -3.50
N ALA A 67 20.89 -11.95 -4.50
CA ALA A 67 21.66 -12.11 -5.73
C ALA A 67 21.75 -10.78 -6.50
N GLU A 68 20.64 -10.05 -6.66
CA GLU A 68 20.62 -8.75 -7.34
C GLU A 68 21.46 -7.70 -6.60
N THR A 69 21.45 -7.68 -5.26
CA THR A 69 22.31 -6.76 -4.49
C THR A 69 23.79 -7.08 -4.63
N LEU A 70 24.15 -8.36 -4.74
CA LEU A 70 25.53 -8.81 -4.91
C LEU A 70 26.03 -8.48 -6.32
N ASP A 71 25.23 -8.75 -7.35
CA ASP A 71 25.55 -8.51 -8.76
C ASP A 71 25.76 -7.01 -9.04
N LYS A 72 24.95 -6.16 -8.39
CA LYS A 72 25.07 -4.70 -8.48
C LYS A 72 26.30 -4.15 -7.74
N ALA A 73 26.77 -4.84 -6.70
CA ALA A 73 28.00 -4.47 -5.98
C ALA A 73 29.27 -4.89 -6.75
N LEU A 74 29.22 -6.05 -7.43
CA LEU A 74 30.32 -6.57 -8.24
C LEU A 74 30.47 -5.83 -9.59
N SER A 75 29.39 -5.24 -10.11
CA SER A 75 29.41 -4.46 -11.37
C SER A 75 29.87 -2.99 -11.19
N GLN A 76 30.38 -2.61 -10.01
CA GLN A 76 30.92 -1.27 -9.72
C GLN A 76 32.46 -1.23 -9.65
N GLU A 77 33.13 -2.35 -9.92
CA GLU A 77 34.57 -2.43 -10.24
C GLU A 77 34.79 -2.55 -11.76
#